data_AF-A0A7J7H130-F1
#
_entry.id   AF-A0A7J7H130-F1
#
_cell.length_a   1.000
_cell.length_b   1.000
_cell.length_c   1.000
_cell.angle_alpha   90.00
_cell.angle_beta   90.00
_cell.angle_gamma   90.00
#
_symmetry.space_group_name_H-M   'P 1'
#
loop_
_entity.id
_entity.type
_entity.pdbx_description
1 polymer ?
#
loop_
_entity_poly.entity_id
_entity_poly.type
_entity_poly.pdbx_seq_one_letter_code
_entity_poly.pdbx_strand_id
1 'polypeptide(L)'
;MWCSCMHQSNHDIHTVVNVSGRYNLEKGIEEHFGKDFIERTKKEGYLDVENEKGEVLFRVTEESLTDRLNTKMHDACLQIDKNCRVLTVHGSADEIIPVEDALEFAKIIPNHKLHIIEEANHVYTKHQAELISVVLPFIKGA
;
A
#
# COMPACT_ATOMS: atom_id res chain seq x y z
N MET A 1 4.22 5.70 0.02
CA MET A 1 3.56 7.03 -0.05
C MET A 1 2.33 7.18 0.85
N TRP A 2 1.65 6.11 1.27
CA TRP A 2 0.44 6.25 2.09
C TRP A 2 0.72 6.61 3.57
N CYS A 3 1.79 6.09 4.17
CA CYS A 3 2.06 6.31 5.61
C CYS A 3 2.85 7.59 5.94
N SER A 4 3.57 8.17 4.98
CA SER A 4 4.31 9.43 5.19
C SER A 4 3.38 10.61 5.48
N CYS A 5 2.13 10.54 5.02
CA CYS A 5 1.11 11.55 5.31
C CYS A 5 0.50 11.44 6.71
N MET A 6 0.70 10.30 7.41
CA MET A 6 0.06 10.00 8.69
C MET A 6 0.98 10.11 9.91
N HIS A 7 2.30 10.20 9.70
CA HIS A 7 3.29 10.36 10.79
C HIS A 7 3.41 11.80 11.30
N GLN A 8 2.88 12.77 10.56
CA GLN A 8 2.65 14.12 11.03
C GLN A 8 1.15 14.28 11.13
N SER A 9 0.66 14.84 12.23
CA SER A 9 -0.73 15.27 12.44
C SER A 9 -1.10 16.35 11.42
N ASN A 10 -1.19 15.98 10.15
CA ASN A 10 -1.58 16.84 9.06
C ASN A 10 -3.11 16.90 9.07
N HIS A 11 -3.64 17.64 10.03
CA HIS A 11 -5.07 17.97 10.10
C HIS A 11 -5.55 18.72 8.84
N ASP A 12 -4.62 19.17 7.99
CA ASP A 12 -4.88 19.81 6.70
C ASP A 12 -5.19 18.80 5.57
N ILE A 13 -5.01 17.50 5.80
CA ILE A 13 -5.38 16.47 4.82
C ILE A 13 -6.84 16.08 5.04
N HIS A 14 -7.70 16.53 4.13
CA HIS A 14 -9.14 16.27 4.19
C HIS A 14 -9.59 15.14 3.24
N THR A 15 -8.72 14.66 2.36
CA THR A 15 -9.04 13.62 1.38
C THR A 15 -7.83 12.74 1.09
N VAL A 16 -8.03 11.42 1.15
CA VAL A 16 -7.02 10.41 0.84
C VAL A 16 -7.59 9.42 -0.17
N VAL A 17 -6.81 9.13 -1.22
CA VAL A 17 -7.09 8.05 -2.17
C VAL A 17 -5.96 7.03 -2.06
N ASN A 18 -6.32 5.81 -1.65
CA ASN A 18 -5.46 4.64 -1.62
C ASN A 18 -5.75 3.81 -2.88
N VAL A 19 -4.74 3.53 -3.70
CA VAL A 19 -4.88 2.72 -4.91
C VAL A 19 -3.97 1.50 -4.78
N SER A 20 -4.58 0.31 -4.76
CA SER A 20 -3.87 -0.97 -4.60
C SER A 20 -2.95 -1.03 -3.37
N GLY A 21 -3.37 -0.41 -2.26
CA GLY A 21 -2.54 -0.29 -1.06
C GLY A 21 -2.32 -1.62 -0.34
N ARG A 22 -1.10 -1.84 0.14
CA ARG A 22 -0.76 -2.98 1.00
C ARG A 22 -0.98 -2.65 2.48
N TYR A 23 -1.80 -3.45 3.15
CA TYR A 23 -2.04 -3.39 4.59
C TYR A 23 -0.95 -4.12 5.36
N ASN A 24 -0.61 -5.35 4.96
CA ASN A 24 0.43 -6.13 5.63
C ASN A 24 1.78 -5.96 4.92
N LEU A 25 2.58 -5.00 5.41
CA LEU A 25 3.87 -4.65 4.81
C LEU A 25 4.93 -5.74 5.00
N GLU A 26 4.91 -6.45 6.13
CA GLU A 26 5.82 -7.55 6.43
C GLU A 26 5.60 -8.72 5.48
N LYS A 27 4.34 -9.14 5.30
CA LYS A 27 3.97 -10.22 4.37
C LYS A 27 4.46 -9.94 2.96
N GLY A 28 4.37 -8.69 2.49
CA GLY A 28 4.85 -8.32 1.16
C GLY A 28 6.37 -8.39 1.00
N ILE A 29 7.13 -8.17 2.08
CA ILE A 29 8.58 -8.33 2.06
C ILE A 29 8.93 -9.83 2.05
N GLU A 30 8.25 -10.64 2.88
CA GLU A 30 8.41 -12.09 2.89
C GLU A 30 8.07 -12.73 1.53
N GLU A 31 6.98 -12.31 0.89
CA GLU A 31 6.58 -12.77 -0.45
C GLU A 31 7.65 -12.48 -1.51
N HIS A 32 8.39 -11.37 -1.36
CA HIS A 32 9.39 -10.94 -2.34
C HIS A 32 10.80 -11.49 -2.08
N PHE A 33 11.23 -11.56 -0.81
CA PHE A 33 12.61 -11.90 -0.44
C PHE A 33 12.75 -13.25 0.28
N GLY A 34 11.65 -13.92 0.61
CA GLY A 34 11.63 -15.12 1.43
C GLY A 34 11.61 -14.84 2.94
N LYS A 35 11.35 -15.87 3.73
CA LYS A 35 11.23 -15.79 5.21
C LYS A 35 12.52 -15.44 5.93
N ASP A 36 13.66 -15.69 5.30
CA ASP A 36 15.00 -15.45 5.85
C ASP A 36 15.54 -14.04 5.54
N PHE A 37 14.71 -13.15 4.98
CA PHE A 37 15.13 -11.81 4.56
C PHE A 37 15.79 -11.01 5.70
N ILE A 38 15.29 -11.12 6.93
CA ILE A 38 15.88 -10.43 8.10
C ILE A 38 17.30 -10.93 8.38
N GLU A 39 17.51 -12.25 8.38
CA GLU A 39 18.80 -12.85 8.68
C GLU A 39 19.83 -12.52 7.59
N ARG A 40 19.42 -12.64 6.32
CA ARG A 40 20.24 -12.28 5.16
C ARG A 40 20.63 -10.80 5.17
N THR A 41 19.67 -9.92 5.41
CA THR A 41 19.93 -8.47 5.47
C THR A 41 20.91 -8.12 6.59
N LYS A 42 20.77 -8.71 7.79
CA LYS A 42 21.70 -8.46 8.91
C LYS A 42 23.11 -8.96 8.63
N LYS A 43 23.25 -10.04 7.85
CA LYS A 43 24.54 -10.62 7.49
C LYS A 43 25.23 -9.82 6.37
N GLU A 44 24.48 -9.42 5.35
CA GLU A 44 25.01 -8.84 4.12
C GLU A 44 24.95 -7.30 4.10
N GLY A 45 24.16 -6.70 5.01
CA GLY A 45 23.87 -5.27 5.10
C GLY A 45 22.80 -4.79 4.12
N TYR A 46 22.38 -5.64 3.18
CA TYR A 46 21.42 -5.31 2.14
C TYR A 46 20.76 -6.55 1.52
N LEU A 47 19.70 -6.31 0.72
CA LEU A 47 19.11 -7.26 -0.23
C LEU A 47 19.06 -6.61 -1.61
N ASP A 48 19.45 -7.35 -2.64
CA ASP A 48 19.28 -6.91 -4.02
C ASP A 48 17.90 -7.34 -4.54
N VAL A 49 17.19 -6.42 -5.18
CA VAL A 49 16.00 -6.71 -5.98
C VAL A 49 16.44 -6.90 -7.41
N GLU A 50 16.16 -8.07 -7.94
CA GLU A 50 16.58 -8.48 -9.27
C GLU A 50 15.38 -8.58 -10.22
N ASN A 51 15.61 -8.37 -11.51
CA ASN A 51 14.62 -8.70 -12.53
C ASN A 51 14.64 -10.21 -12.85
N GLU A 52 13.76 -10.65 -13.75
CA GLU A 52 13.68 -12.06 -14.19
C GLU A 52 14.99 -12.60 -14.80
N LYS A 53 15.92 -11.74 -15.19
CA LYS A 53 17.23 -12.10 -15.73
C LYS A 53 18.34 -12.15 -14.68
N GLY A 54 18.02 -11.88 -13.41
CA GLY A 54 19.00 -11.78 -12.32
C GLY A 54 19.80 -10.46 -12.33
N GLU A 55 19.36 -9.46 -13.09
CA GLU A 55 20.02 -8.15 -13.08
C GLU A 55 19.50 -7.35 -11.88
N VAL A 56 20.43 -6.87 -11.05
CA VAL A 56 20.10 -6.02 -9.89
C VAL A 56 19.48 -4.71 -10.36
N LEU A 57 18.21 -4.50 -10.00
CA LEU A 57 17.46 -3.28 -10.26
C LEU A 57 17.78 -2.22 -9.21
N PHE A 58 17.73 -2.59 -7.93
CA PHE A 58 18.05 -1.73 -6.81
C PHE A 58 18.38 -2.54 -5.56
N ARG A 59 18.93 -1.85 -4.56
CA ARG A 59 19.36 -2.42 -3.29
C ARG A 59 18.53 -1.88 -2.14
N VAL A 60 18.06 -2.78 -1.29
CA VAL A 60 17.32 -2.47 -0.08
C VAL A 60 18.26 -2.62 1.11
N THR A 61 18.43 -1.56 1.90
CA THR A 61 19.30 -1.57 3.09
C THR A 61 18.55 -2.05 4.33
N GLU A 62 19.28 -2.51 5.35
CA GLU A 62 18.70 -2.83 6.67
C GLU A 62 17.87 -1.67 7.24
N GLU A 63 18.37 -0.44 7.10
CA GLU A 63 17.66 0.77 7.52
C GLU A 63 16.30 0.90 6.83
N SER A 64 16.27 0.80 5.48
CA SER A 64 15.02 0.92 4.72
C SER A 64 14.02 -0.21 5.00
N LEU A 65 14.51 -1.43 5.27
CA LEU A 65 13.66 -2.55 5.68
C LEU A 65 13.07 -2.31 7.05
N THR A 66 13.89 -1.84 7.98
CA THR A 66 13.48 -1.55 9.36
C THR A 66 12.44 -0.43 9.39
N ASP A 67 12.66 0.66 8.64
CA ASP A 67 11.68 1.76 8.50
C ASP A 67 10.32 1.26 7.97
N ARG A 68 10.37 0.42 6.92
CA ARG A 68 9.17 -0.18 6.35
C ARG A 68 8.44 -1.11 7.32
N LEU A 69 9.16 -1.93 8.09
CA LEU A 69 8.58 -2.85 9.09
C LEU A 69 8.03 -2.11 10.31
N ASN A 70 8.66 -1.00 10.69
CA ASN A 70 8.18 -0.14 11.79
C ASN A 70 6.93 0.65 11.41
N THR A 71 6.59 0.72 10.12
CA THR A 71 5.37 1.33 9.64
C THR A 71 4.16 0.45 10.02
N LYS A 72 3.56 0.74 11.18
CA LYS A 72 2.37 0.04 11.67
C LYS A 72 1.11 0.55 10.97
N MET A 73 0.74 -0.10 9.86
CA MET A 73 -0.41 0.29 9.05
C MET A 73 -1.71 0.36 9.85
N HIS A 74 -1.95 -0.61 10.74
CA HIS A 74 -3.13 -0.62 11.61
C HIS A 74 -3.22 0.66 12.47
N ASP A 75 -2.15 0.97 13.20
CA ASP A 75 -2.10 2.13 14.08
C ASP A 75 -2.26 3.43 13.28
N ALA A 76 -1.61 3.52 12.12
CA ALA A 76 -1.72 4.68 11.24
C ALA A 76 -3.16 4.88 10.76
N CYS A 77 -3.88 3.81 10.39
CA CYS A 77 -5.29 3.87 9.99
C CYS A 77 -6.19 4.40 11.10
N LEU A 78 -5.91 4.03 12.36
CA LEU A 78 -6.65 4.51 13.53
C LEU A 78 -6.44 6.01 13.80
N GLN A 79 -5.33 6.59 13.33
CA GLN A 79 -5.04 8.02 13.50
C GLN A 79 -5.70 8.91 12.43
N ILE A 80 -6.37 8.33 11.42
CA ILE A 80 -7.05 9.12 10.38
C ILE A 80 -8.17 9.94 11.01
N ASP A 81 -8.15 11.26 10.76
CA ASP A 81 -9.18 12.17 11.23
C ASP A 81 -10.55 11.75 10.68
N LYS A 82 -11.58 11.77 11.53
CA LYS A 82 -12.96 11.37 11.15
C LYS A 82 -13.59 12.27 10.10
N ASN A 83 -13.04 13.47 9.86
CA ASN A 83 -13.44 14.37 8.79
C ASN A 83 -12.64 14.16 7.50
N CYS A 84 -11.54 13.38 7.53
CA CYS A 84 -10.74 13.07 6.35
C CYS A 84 -11.38 11.98 5.50
N ARG A 85 -11.92 12.31 4.33
CA ARG A 85 -12.55 11.33 3.44
C ARG A 85 -11.52 10.34 2.89
N VAL A 86 -11.74 9.04 3.07
CA VAL A 86 -10.82 8.01 2.53
C VAL A 86 -11.51 7.15 1.49
N LEU A 87 -10.87 6.97 0.34
CA LEU A 87 -11.25 6.01 -0.69
C LEU A 87 -10.12 5.00 -0.88
N THR A 88 -10.43 3.70 -0.81
CA THR A 88 -9.57 2.66 -1.37
C THR A 88 -10.17 2.16 -2.67
N VAL A 89 -9.37 2.15 -3.73
CA VAL A 89 -9.67 1.42 -4.97
C VAL A 89 -8.70 0.26 -5.10
N HIS A 90 -9.21 -0.94 -5.36
CA HIS A 90 -8.40 -2.15 -5.51
C HIS A 90 -8.92 -2.99 -6.68
N GLY A 91 -8.04 -3.70 -7.39
CA GLY A 91 -8.45 -4.62 -8.44
C GLY A 91 -8.65 -6.04 -7.91
N SER A 92 -9.72 -6.75 -8.30
CA SER A 92 -9.97 -8.10 -7.79
C SER A 92 -9.00 -9.16 -8.34
N ALA A 93 -8.32 -8.87 -9.45
CA ALA A 93 -7.28 -9.72 -10.06
C ALA A 93 -5.87 -9.19 -9.79
N ASP A 94 -5.67 -8.47 -8.68
CA ASP A 94 -4.35 -8.01 -8.24
C ASP A 94 -3.54 -9.17 -7.67
N GLU A 95 -2.60 -9.69 -8.48
CA GLU A 95 -1.68 -10.75 -8.08
C GLU A 95 -0.47 -10.26 -7.28
N ILE A 96 -0.26 -8.94 -7.18
CA ILE A 96 0.86 -8.33 -6.46
C ILE A 96 0.45 -7.99 -5.03
N ILE A 97 -0.75 -7.45 -4.82
CA ILE A 97 -1.28 -7.13 -3.50
C ILE A 97 -2.67 -7.76 -3.37
N PRO A 98 -2.85 -8.68 -2.42
CA PRO A 98 -4.12 -9.37 -2.23
C PRO A 98 -5.26 -8.38 -1.94
N VAL A 99 -6.43 -8.61 -2.53
CA VAL A 99 -7.61 -7.74 -2.34
C VAL A 99 -8.05 -7.67 -0.88
N GLU A 100 -7.71 -8.68 -0.08
CA GLU A 100 -7.93 -8.73 1.36
C GLU A 100 -7.30 -7.56 2.10
N ASP A 101 -6.17 -7.02 1.63
CA ASP A 101 -5.55 -5.85 2.25
C ASP A 101 -6.46 -4.61 2.14
N ALA A 102 -7.22 -4.48 1.05
CA ALA A 102 -8.21 -3.42 0.89
C ALA A 102 -9.39 -3.59 1.87
N LEU A 103 -9.77 -4.84 2.16
CA LEU A 103 -10.80 -5.17 3.15
C LEU A 103 -10.33 -4.84 4.58
N GLU A 104 -9.05 -5.06 4.90
CA GLU A 104 -8.50 -4.70 6.21
C GLU A 104 -8.54 -3.18 6.45
N PHE A 105 -8.22 -2.37 5.43
CA PHE A 105 -8.39 -0.91 5.53
C PHE A 105 -9.85 -0.51 5.80
N ALA A 106 -10.79 -1.12 5.08
CA ALA A 106 -12.22 -0.81 5.20
C ALA A 106 -12.80 -1.16 6.59
N LYS A 107 -12.21 -2.14 7.29
CA LYS A 107 -12.63 -2.51 8.66
C LYS A 107 -12.22 -1.49 9.71
N ILE A 108 -11.07 -0.84 9.52
CA ILE A 108 -10.40 -0.04 10.56
C ILE A 108 -10.66 1.46 10.38
N ILE A 109 -10.75 1.95 9.14
CA ILE A 109 -10.89 3.38 8.86
C ILE A 109 -12.37 3.79 8.95
N PRO A 110 -12.76 4.69 9.85
CA PRO A 110 -14.17 4.95 10.17
C PRO A 110 -14.96 5.66 9.06
N ASN A 111 -14.29 6.44 8.22
CA ASN A 111 -14.85 7.29 7.17
C ASN A 111 -14.32 6.87 5.78
N HIS A 112 -14.35 5.56 5.58
CA HIS A 112 -13.80 4.88 4.43
C HIS A 112 -14.87 4.51 3.40
N LYS A 113 -14.49 4.60 2.12
CA LYS A 113 -15.19 3.98 1.01
C LYS A 113 -14.25 2.99 0.33
N LEU A 114 -14.71 1.76 0.17
CA LEU A 114 -14.04 0.75 -0.63
C LEU A 114 -14.69 0.66 -2.02
N HIS A 115 -13.87 0.55 -3.06
CA HIS A 115 -14.31 0.23 -4.41
C HIS A 115 -13.40 -0.84 -5.00
N ILE A 116 -13.97 -2.00 -5.30
CA ILE A 116 -13.26 -3.08 -5.99
C ILE A 116 -13.62 -3.01 -7.47
N ILE A 117 -12.61 -2.93 -8.33
CA ILE A 117 -12.78 -3.04 -9.78
C ILE A 117 -12.57 -4.50 -10.15
N GLU A 118 -13.62 -5.12 -10.69
CA GLU A 118 -13.57 -6.53 -11.07
C GLU A 118 -12.57 -6.77 -12.20
N GLU A 119 -11.85 -7.90 -12.13
CA GLU A 119 -10.84 -8.33 -13.12
C GLU A 119 -9.65 -7.36 -13.31
N ALA A 120 -9.55 -6.30 -12.50
CA ALA A 120 -8.43 -5.38 -12.57
C ALA A 120 -7.19 -5.95 -11.88
N ASN A 121 -6.05 -5.85 -12.59
CA ASN A 121 -4.73 -6.15 -12.05
C ASN A 121 -4.16 -4.98 -11.24
N HIS A 122 -3.02 -5.19 -10.60
CA HIS A 122 -2.35 -4.22 -9.73
C HIS A 122 -2.24 -2.80 -10.31
N VAL A 123 -1.90 -2.72 -11.61
CA VAL A 123 -1.63 -1.48 -12.34
C VAL A 123 -2.81 -1.04 -13.24
N TYR A 124 -3.96 -1.69 -13.12
CA TYR A 124 -5.20 -1.39 -13.86
C TYR A 124 -5.03 -1.32 -15.38
N THR A 125 -4.19 -2.17 -16.00
CA THR A 125 -3.79 -2.05 -17.43
C THR A 125 -4.99 -1.91 -18.37
N LYS A 126 -6.08 -2.65 -18.12
CA LYS A 126 -7.31 -2.61 -18.92
C LYS A 126 -8.46 -1.82 -18.28
N HIS A 127 -8.24 -1.27 -17.09
CA HIS A 127 -9.29 -0.68 -16.24
C HIS A 127 -8.98 0.77 -15.84
N GLN A 128 -8.03 1.43 -16.51
CA GLN A 128 -7.64 2.82 -16.20
C GLN A 128 -8.82 3.79 -16.30
N ALA A 129 -9.68 3.64 -17.31
CA ALA A 129 -10.85 4.50 -17.49
C ALA A 129 -11.84 4.36 -16.31
N GLU A 130 -12.02 3.14 -15.81
CA GLU A 130 -12.86 2.87 -14.65
C GLU A 130 -12.24 3.39 -13.35
N LEU A 131 -10.94 3.17 -13.14
CA LEU A 131 -10.21 3.77 -12.03
C LEU A 131 -10.38 5.30 -11.99
N ILE A 132 -10.22 5.96 -13.15
CA ILE A 132 -10.39 7.40 -13.29
C ILE A 132 -11.84 7.83 -12.97
N SER A 133 -12.83 7.08 -13.44
CA SER A 133 -14.25 7.40 -13.21
C SER A 133 -14.65 7.29 -11.73
N VAL A 134 -13.94 6.48 -10.95
CA VAL A 134 -14.14 6.33 -9.51
C VAL A 134 -13.37 7.39 -8.72
N VAL A 135 -12.10 7.62 -9.07
CA VAL A 135 -11.20 8.50 -8.30
C VAL A 135 -11.51 9.98 -8.53
N LEU A 136 -11.75 10.41 -9.78
CA LEU A 136 -11.93 11.84 -10.07
C LEU A 136 -13.15 12.47 -9.37
N PRO A 137 -14.34 11.85 -9.36
CA PRO A 137 -15.47 12.41 -8.62
C PRO A 137 -15.22 12.44 -7.12
N PHE A 138 -14.50 11.46 -6.57
CA PHE A 138 -14.14 11.47 -5.16
C PHE A 138 -13.26 12.66 -4.83
N ILE A 139 -12.20 12.92 -5.60
CA ILE A 139 -11.33 14.09 -5.37
C ILE A 139 -12.12 15.41 -5.54
N LYS A 140 -12.98 15.50 -6.56
CA LYS A 140 -13.73 16.73 -6.87
C LYS A 140 -14.90 17.03 -5.94
N GLY A 141 -15.42 16.02 -5.24
CA GLY A 141 -16.52 16.20 -4.28
C GLY A 141 -16.07 16.77 -2.93
N ALA A 142 -14.81 17.23 -2.82
CA ALA A 142 -14.24 17.86 -1.63
C ALA A 142 -14.60 19.34 -1.56
#